data_AF-R1FSR0-F1
#
_entry.id   AF-R1FSR0-F1
#
_cell.length_a   1.000
_cell.length_b   1.000
_cell.length_c   1.000
_cell.angle_alpha   90.00
_cell.angle_beta   90.00
_cell.angle_gamma   90.00
#
_symmetry.space_group_name_H-M   'P 1'
#
loop_
_entity.id
_entity.type
_entity.pdbx_description
1 polymer ?
#
loop_
_entity_poly.entity_id
_entity_poly.type
_entity_poly.pdbx_seq_one_letter_code
_entity_poly.pdbx_strand_id
1 'polypeptide(L)'
;MFAATRSLALLLLGLSVGAAAAEEENPFKEDGDKGGSQCYEWAADGQCKSNPGYMHDSCKYSCWEFEHRRKAYPDAPIDKNFHCHNWAAKGECLSNRAFMATTCPESCKDKVPAASSPI
;
A
#
# COMPACT_ATOMS: atom_id res chain seq x y z
N MET A 1 10.28 13.38 -66.51
CA MET A 1 9.96 11.94 -66.67
C MET A 1 11.18 11.14 -66.22
N PHE A 2 11.11 10.49 -65.05
CA PHE A 2 11.74 9.22 -64.70
C PHE A 2 11.17 8.83 -63.34
N ALA A 3 10.68 7.59 -63.26
CA ALA A 3 9.98 7.01 -62.12
C ALA A 3 10.97 6.39 -61.11
N ALA A 4 10.63 6.42 -59.82
CA ALA A 4 11.14 5.53 -58.79
C ALA A 4 10.16 5.53 -57.60
N THR A 5 9.22 4.58 -57.56
CA THR A 5 9.22 3.38 -56.69
C THR A 5 8.84 3.62 -55.23
N ARG A 6 7.60 3.21 -54.93
CA ARG A 6 7.08 2.58 -53.69
C ARG A 6 7.98 2.60 -52.46
N SER A 7 7.47 3.19 -51.38
CA SER A 7 7.21 2.45 -50.14
C SER A 7 6.25 3.26 -49.26
N LEU A 8 4.99 2.83 -49.19
CA LEU A 8 4.13 3.14 -48.06
C LEU A 8 4.70 2.36 -46.87
N ALA A 9 5.64 2.94 -46.15
CA ALA A 9 5.97 2.49 -44.81
C ALA A 9 5.17 3.36 -43.83
N LEU A 10 3.96 2.90 -43.49
CA LEU A 10 3.29 3.33 -42.26
C LEU A 10 4.15 2.84 -41.09
N LEU A 11 5.08 3.66 -40.62
CA LEU A 11 5.66 3.49 -39.28
C LEU A 11 4.69 4.11 -38.29
N LEU A 12 3.67 3.33 -37.92
CA LEU A 12 2.96 3.51 -36.66
C LEU A 12 3.98 3.28 -35.54
N LEU A 13 4.66 4.33 -35.09
CA LEU A 13 5.25 4.35 -33.75
C LEU A 13 4.12 4.60 -32.76
N GLY A 14 3.24 3.61 -32.66
CA GLY A 14 2.33 3.45 -31.54
C GLY A 14 3.02 2.66 -30.43
N LEU A 15 2.62 2.99 -29.21
CA LEU A 15 2.68 2.17 -28.00
C LEU A 15 4.03 2.13 -27.26
N SER A 16 4.18 3.07 -26.34
CA SER A 16 4.30 2.64 -24.94
C SER A 16 3.31 3.43 -24.09
N VAL A 17 2.03 3.04 -24.16
CA VAL A 17 1.21 3.21 -22.97
C VAL A 17 1.77 2.16 -22.02
N GLY A 18 2.63 2.62 -21.10
CA GLY A 18 3.07 1.78 -20.00
C GLY A 18 1.83 1.15 -19.39
N ALA A 19 1.91 -0.15 -19.07
CA ALA A 19 0.91 -0.79 -18.25
C ALA A 19 0.93 -0.09 -16.90
N ALA A 20 0.17 1.00 -16.78
CA ALA A 20 -0.39 1.40 -15.51
C ALA A 20 -1.17 0.17 -15.07
N ALA A 21 -0.63 -0.56 -14.10
CA ALA A 21 -1.42 -1.48 -13.31
C ALA A 21 -2.70 -0.72 -13.00
N ALA A 22 -3.84 -1.24 -13.46
CA ALA A 22 -5.11 -0.67 -13.10
C ALA A 22 -5.08 -0.53 -11.58
N GLU A 23 -5.17 0.72 -11.09
CA GLU A 23 -5.55 0.97 -9.71
C GLU A 23 -6.92 0.31 -9.57
N GLU A 24 -6.93 -0.95 -9.13
CA GLU A 24 -8.09 -1.51 -8.50
C GLU A 24 -8.23 -0.68 -7.23
N GLU A 25 -9.20 0.24 -7.21
CA GLU A 25 -9.54 1.00 -6.02
C GLU A 25 -10.31 0.10 -5.04
N ASN A 26 -10.26 0.41 -3.75
CA ASN A 26 -11.02 -0.31 -2.76
C ASN A 26 -12.53 -0.27 -3.08
N PRO A 27 -13.19 -1.41 -3.31
CA PRO A 27 -14.63 -1.44 -3.60
C PRO A 27 -15.47 -1.13 -2.36
N PHE A 28 -14.85 -1.05 -1.18
CA PHE A 28 -15.49 -0.68 0.08
C PHE A 28 -15.11 0.75 0.44
N LYS A 29 -16.03 1.46 1.10
CA LYS A 29 -15.75 2.78 1.68
C LYS A 29 -15.06 2.61 3.03
N GLU A 30 -14.38 3.66 3.49
CA GLU A 30 -13.71 3.72 4.80
C GLU A 30 -14.62 3.41 5.99
N ASP A 31 -15.92 3.73 5.88
CA ASP A 31 -16.96 3.39 6.87
C ASP A 31 -17.54 1.97 6.71
N GLY A 32 -16.97 1.20 5.78
CA GLY A 32 -17.37 -0.17 5.49
C GLY A 32 -17.03 -1.17 6.60
N ASP A 33 -16.11 -0.80 7.50
CA ASP A 33 -15.71 -1.62 8.64
C ASP A 33 -16.68 -1.45 9.81
N LYS A 34 -17.40 -2.53 10.11
CA LYS A 34 -18.36 -2.63 11.22
C LYS A 34 -17.72 -3.15 12.51
N GLY A 35 -16.53 -3.75 12.42
CA GLY A 35 -15.79 -4.29 13.57
C GLY A 35 -15.12 -3.23 14.45
N GLY A 36 -15.30 -1.94 14.14
CA GLY A 36 -14.71 -0.83 14.87
C GLY A 36 -13.32 -0.44 14.37
N SER A 37 -12.66 0.46 15.10
CA SER A 37 -11.36 1.03 14.72
C SER A 37 -10.19 0.02 14.68
N GLN A 38 -10.41 -1.18 15.22
CA GLN A 38 -9.40 -2.24 15.30
C GLN A 38 -9.26 -3.04 14.00
N CYS A 39 -10.22 -2.92 13.07
CA CYS A 39 -10.17 -3.64 11.79
C CYS A 39 -8.86 -3.42 11.04
N TYR A 40 -8.34 -2.20 11.04
CA TYR A 40 -7.09 -1.85 10.36
C TYR A 40 -5.89 -2.57 10.98
N GLU A 41 -5.78 -2.55 12.31
CA GLU A 41 -4.72 -3.23 13.06
C GLU A 41 -4.79 -4.76 12.84
N TRP A 42 -5.98 -5.34 12.96
CA TRP A 42 -6.19 -6.77 12.75
C TRP A 42 -5.86 -7.21 11.32
N ALA A 43 -6.22 -6.40 10.32
CA ALA A 43 -5.86 -6.67 8.95
C ALA A 43 -4.33 -6.61 8.73
N ALA A 44 -3.64 -5.63 9.33
CA ALA A 44 -2.18 -5.54 9.32
C ALA A 44 -1.50 -6.79 9.92
N ASP A 45 -2.08 -7.31 11.01
CA ASP A 45 -1.62 -8.52 11.70
C ASP A 45 -2.04 -9.82 10.99
N GLY A 46 -2.70 -9.73 9.83
CA GLY A 46 -3.00 -10.87 8.97
C GLY A 46 -4.30 -11.62 9.32
N GLN A 47 -5.18 -11.01 10.11
CA GLN A 47 -6.47 -11.62 10.49
C GLN A 47 -7.37 -11.90 9.29
N CYS A 48 -7.24 -11.18 8.18
CA CYS A 48 -7.99 -11.47 6.96
C CYS A 48 -7.74 -12.90 6.44
N LYS A 49 -6.56 -13.46 6.72
CA LYS A 49 -6.22 -14.85 6.40
C LYS A 49 -6.49 -15.83 7.54
N SER A 50 -6.19 -15.46 8.78
CA SER A 50 -6.32 -16.38 9.94
C SER A 50 -7.73 -16.42 10.54
N ASN A 51 -8.55 -15.39 10.30
CA ASN A 51 -9.93 -15.26 10.75
C ASN A 51 -10.83 -14.67 9.62
N PRO A 52 -10.88 -15.32 8.44
CA PRO A 52 -11.50 -14.74 7.24
C PRO A 52 -13.00 -14.49 7.40
N GLY A 53 -13.73 -15.36 8.12
CA GLY A 53 -15.18 -15.21 8.30
C GLY A 53 -15.55 -13.88 8.96
N TYR A 54 -15.00 -13.62 10.16
CA TYR A 54 -15.28 -12.37 10.85
C TYR A 54 -14.71 -11.17 10.09
N MET A 55 -13.49 -11.28 9.56
CA MET A 55 -12.78 -10.16 8.96
C MET A 55 -13.38 -9.72 7.63
N HIS A 56 -13.79 -10.65 6.77
CA HIS A 56 -14.45 -10.30 5.51
C HIS A 56 -15.89 -9.80 5.71
N ASP A 57 -16.56 -10.20 6.79
CA ASP A 57 -17.90 -9.70 7.11
C ASP A 57 -17.89 -8.33 7.81
N SER A 58 -16.95 -8.13 8.74
CA SER A 58 -16.92 -6.97 9.65
C SER A 58 -15.83 -5.96 9.33
N CYS A 59 -14.78 -6.34 8.61
CA CYS A 59 -13.57 -5.54 8.37
C CYS A 59 -13.18 -5.53 6.88
N LYS A 60 -14.17 -5.57 5.97
CA LYS A 60 -13.98 -5.70 4.53
C LYS A 60 -13.13 -4.60 3.90
N TYR A 61 -13.27 -3.35 4.37
CA TYR A 61 -12.47 -2.23 3.87
C TYR A 61 -11.00 -2.45 4.22
N SER A 62 -10.72 -2.68 5.51
CA SER A 62 -9.36 -2.97 5.97
C SER A 62 -8.79 -4.22 5.29
N CYS A 63 -9.56 -5.31 5.15
CA CYS A 63 -9.02 -6.50 4.50
C CYS A 63 -8.65 -6.28 3.04
N TRP A 64 -9.46 -5.54 2.29
CA TRP A 64 -9.10 -5.21 0.93
C TRP A 64 -7.81 -4.38 0.89
N GLU A 65 -7.70 -3.33 1.72
CA GLU A 65 -6.49 -2.47 1.75
C GLU A 65 -5.22 -3.29 1.97
N PHE A 66 -5.22 -4.16 2.98
CA PHE A 66 -4.04 -4.93 3.35
C PHE A 66 -3.74 -6.09 2.40
N GLU A 67 -4.75 -6.79 1.89
CA GLU A 67 -4.55 -7.86 0.91
C GLU A 67 -4.06 -7.30 -0.44
N HIS A 68 -4.67 -6.22 -0.92
CA HIS A 68 -4.27 -5.56 -2.15
C HIS A 68 -2.84 -5.00 -2.02
N ARG A 69 -2.55 -4.31 -0.90
CA ARG A 69 -1.22 -3.77 -0.63
C ARG A 69 -0.15 -4.86 -0.52
N ARG A 70 -0.40 -5.96 0.21
CA ARG A 70 0.55 -7.07 0.32
C ARG A 70 0.80 -7.76 -1.01
N LYS A 71 -0.19 -7.79 -1.90
CA LYS A 71 -0.01 -8.32 -3.27
C LYS A 71 0.86 -7.42 -4.12
N ALA A 72 0.70 -6.10 -4.03
CA ALA A 72 1.50 -5.13 -4.77
C ALA A 72 2.93 -4.99 -4.23
N TYR A 73 3.09 -5.04 -2.89
CA TYR A 73 4.35 -4.80 -2.19
C TYR A 73 4.57 -5.86 -1.09
N PRO A 74 4.97 -7.08 -1.45
CA PRO A 74 5.02 -8.21 -0.50
C PRO A 74 6.03 -8.02 0.64
N ASP A 75 7.14 -7.32 0.37
CA ASP A 75 8.23 -7.13 1.34
C ASP A 75 8.22 -5.74 2.01
N ALA A 76 7.27 -4.87 1.64
CA ALA A 76 7.21 -3.54 2.22
C ALA A 76 6.67 -3.61 3.66
N PRO A 77 7.29 -2.90 4.62
CA PRO A 77 6.68 -2.71 5.93
C PRO A 77 5.32 -2.03 5.77
N ILE A 78 4.39 -2.36 6.67
CA ILE A 78 3.04 -1.80 6.66
C ILE A 78 2.74 -1.23 8.04
N ASP A 79 2.22 -0.01 8.05
CA ASP A 79 1.70 0.62 9.25
C ASP A 79 0.45 -0.10 9.77
N LYS A 80 0.35 -0.23 11.08
CA LYS A 80 -0.76 -0.90 11.78
C LYS A 80 -1.79 0.07 12.31
N ASN A 81 -1.60 1.37 12.11
CA ASN A 81 -2.51 2.40 12.57
C ASN A 81 -2.65 3.55 11.55
N PHE A 82 -3.88 3.98 11.31
CA PHE A 82 -4.19 5.07 10.39
C PHE A 82 -3.57 6.42 10.79
N HIS A 83 -3.19 6.59 12.06
CA HIS A 83 -2.51 7.80 12.54
C HIS A 83 -1.00 7.80 12.35
N CYS A 84 -0.39 6.72 11.86
CA CYS A 84 1.06 6.61 11.73
C CYS A 84 1.71 7.77 10.97
N HIS A 85 1.09 8.22 9.88
CA HIS A 85 1.56 9.39 9.13
C HIS A 85 1.58 10.67 9.98
N ASN A 86 0.53 10.91 10.79
CA ASN A 86 0.42 12.09 11.65
C ASN A 86 1.47 12.04 12.78
N TRP A 87 1.61 10.89 13.44
CA TRP A 87 2.58 10.68 14.50
C TRP A 87 4.01 10.81 13.99
N ALA A 88 4.33 10.22 12.84
CA ALA A 88 5.63 10.39 12.20
C ALA A 88 5.94 11.85 11.85
N ALA A 89 4.96 12.59 11.32
CA ALA A 89 5.10 14.03 11.05
C ALA A 89 5.35 14.86 12.32
N LYS A 90 4.87 14.39 13.48
CA LYS A 90 5.12 15.01 14.80
C LYS A 90 6.44 14.59 15.45
N GLY A 91 7.24 13.74 14.79
CA GLY A 91 8.54 13.31 15.29
C GLY A 91 8.51 12.06 16.19
N GLU A 92 7.37 11.36 16.28
CA GLU A 92 7.21 10.18 17.13
C GLU A 92 8.19 9.06 16.77
N CYS A 93 8.65 8.99 15.51
CA CYS A 93 9.68 8.03 15.09
C CYS A 93 10.98 8.16 15.90
N LEU A 94 11.28 9.34 16.44
CA LEU A 94 12.45 9.58 17.28
C LEU A 94 12.10 9.55 18.77
N SER A 95 11.01 10.20 19.18
CA SER A 95 10.62 10.33 20.60
C SER A 95 9.96 9.08 21.18
N ASN A 96 9.28 8.27 20.37
CA ASN A 96 8.59 7.05 20.76
C ASN A 96 8.97 5.88 19.83
N ARG A 97 10.28 5.78 19.58
CA ARG A 97 10.89 4.89 18.61
C ARG A 97 10.45 3.43 18.72
N ALA A 98 10.44 2.85 19.92
CA ALA A 98 10.12 1.43 20.09
C ALA A 98 8.68 1.11 19.66
N PHE A 99 7.73 1.95 20.06
CA PHE A 99 6.34 1.85 19.63
C PHE A 99 6.22 2.07 18.13
N MET A 100 6.80 3.15 17.61
CA MET A 100 6.69 3.50 16.20
C MET A 100 7.36 2.49 15.27
N ALA A 101 8.46 1.85 15.69
CA ALA A 101 9.10 0.79 14.92
C ALA A 101 8.20 -0.46 14.78
N THR A 102 7.33 -0.72 15.75
CA THR A 102 6.42 -1.88 15.74
C THR A 102 5.08 -1.56 15.08
N THR A 103 4.54 -0.38 15.37
CA THR A 103 3.20 0.06 14.94
C THR A 103 3.23 0.80 13.61
N CYS A 104 4.29 1.56 13.32
CA CYS A 104 4.38 2.45 12.17
C CYS A 104 5.70 2.28 11.38
N PRO A 105 6.09 1.05 11.04
CA PRO A 105 7.39 0.77 10.42
C PRO A 105 7.54 1.42 9.04
N GLU A 106 6.44 1.63 8.30
CA GLU A 106 6.49 2.27 7.00
C GLU A 106 6.65 3.78 7.13
N SER A 107 5.80 4.43 7.95
CA SER A 107 5.86 5.87 8.16
C SER A 107 7.20 6.34 8.74
N CYS A 108 7.89 5.48 9.49
CA CYS A 108 9.18 5.79 10.09
C CYS A 108 10.41 5.37 9.29
N LYS A 109 10.25 4.69 8.14
CA LYS A 109 11.36 4.10 7.37
C LYS A 109 12.50 5.08 7.07
N ASP A 110 12.17 6.34 6.75
CA ASP A 110 13.14 7.39 6.39
C ASP A 110 13.28 8.47 7.48
N LYS A 111 12.67 8.27 8.66
CA LYS A 111 12.64 9.26 9.76
C LYS A 111 13.66 8.98 10.85
N VAL A 112 14.27 7.80 10.83
CA VAL A 112 15.20 7.32 11.84
C VAL A 112 16.62 7.29 11.29
N PRO A 113 17.59 8.05 11.86
CA PRO A 113 18.99 7.92 11.49
C PRO A 113 19.49 6.49 11.75
N ALA A 114 20.24 5.92 10.80
CA ALA A 114 20.75 4.55 10.87
C ALA A 114 21.49 4.22 12.18
N ALA A 115 22.15 5.22 12.80
CA ALA A 115 22.85 5.09 14.08
C ALA A 115 21.92 4.87 15.30
N SER A 116 20.61 4.84 15.10
CA SER A 116 19.63 4.80 16.19
C SER A 116 18.60 3.66 16.06
N SER A 117 18.60 2.90 14.97
CA SER A 117 17.74 1.72 14.84
C SER A 117 18.15 0.65 15.87
N PRO A 118 17.20 0.08 16.64
CA PRO A 118 17.50 -1.08 17.47
C PRO A 118 17.89 -2.27 16.58
N ILE A 119 18.98 -2.95 16.95
CA ILE A 119 19.43 -4.22 16.38
C ILE A 119 18.41 -5.31 16.71
#